data_AF-A0A453MWR6-F1
#
_entry.id   AF-A0A453MWR6-F1
#
_cell.length_a   1.000
_cell.length_b   1.000
_cell.length_c   1.000
_cell.angle_alpha   90.00
_cell.angle_beta   90.00
_cell.angle_gamma   90.00
#
_symmetry.space_group_name_H-M   'P 1'
#
loop_
_entity.id
_entity.type
_entity.pdbx_description
1 polymer ?
#
loop_
_entity_poly.entity_id
_entity_poly.type
_entity_poly.pdbx_seq_one_letter_code
_entity_poly.pdbx_strand_id
1 'polypeptide(L)'
;MYAGNRGGAYSKNSFGNIYTAVGIFVLGRLFREAWGREAPKMQAEFNDCLEKNRISVSMELVTAVLGDHGQRPKDDYAVITAVTEFGHGKPQFYSTPELIKFCRAWRLPTNHVWLFSTRKSATSFFVAYDALCEEGTATPVCKVLGKIADISVPGSKDHVIVQGEILEGLVARIVSRESSVQMGVLRDFRQRSLDGGDSDLGPSLREICAANRSDEKQRIKALLENAGSSLCSDHCDWFGNSGLDAQSRNADRSVVTHFLQAHPTDYATKKLQEMIRLMKKRNLPAAFKCYWNYQKIDFLSNYNLHYKMVIHVHKDSAFRRYQQEITKNQELWPLYRGFFIDVNLFKAAELSKDSNALPENINGVLNSRSSTKDGLVDEDSNLMVKLKFVTYKIRTFLIRNGLSTLFKDGLSAYRTYYLRQMEIWGTSASKQKELAKMLDEWAVYIRRECGDAQPSSSTYLTEAEPFLEQYAKRSPANLALVGAAGGLVQTEDVLAILDARRDK
;
A
#
# COMPACT_ATOMS: atom_id res chain seq x y z
N MET A 1 -3.32 3.37 -3.94
CA MET A 1 -4.74 3.63 -3.65
C MET A 1 -5.38 4.23 -4.89
N TYR A 2 -6.62 3.83 -5.18
CA TYR A 2 -7.40 4.32 -6.32
C TYR A 2 -8.82 4.63 -5.87
N ALA A 3 -9.38 5.77 -6.28
CA ALA A 3 -10.69 6.24 -5.85
C ALA A 3 -11.63 6.58 -7.03
N GLY A 4 -11.46 5.88 -8.15
CA GLY A 4 -12.20 6.13 -9.38
C GLY A 4 -11.51 7.15 -10.28
N ASN A 5 -12.13 7.42 -11.43
CA ASN A 5 -11.53 8.23 -12.50
C ASN A 5 -11.24 9.67 -12.04
N ARG A 6 -12.21 10.29 -11.38
CA ARG A 6 -12.12 11.65 -10.82
C ARG A 6 -11.56 11.69 -9.41
N GLY A 7 -11.57 10.57 -8.70
CA GLY A 7 -10.96 10.46 -7.37
C GLY A 7 -9.44 10.35 -7.45
N GLY A 8 -8.91 9.74 -8.52
CA GLY A 8 -7.48 9.69 -8.83
C GLY A 8 -6.72 8.55 -8.17
N ALA A 9 -5.41 8.52 -8.42
CA ALA A 9 -4.48 7.53 -7.90
C ALA A 9 -3.44 8.14 -6.97
N TYR A 10 -3.16 7.44 -5.87
CA TYR A 10 -2.28 7.90 -4.81
C TYR A 10 -1.30 6.80 -4.40
N SER A 11 -0.04 7.17 -4.26
CA SER A 11 0.99 6.36 -3.63
C SER A 11 1.23 6.85 -2.21
N LYS A 12 2.18 6.27 -1.48
CA LYS A 12 2.41 6.66 -0.09
C LYS A 12 2.83 8.14 0.00
N ASN A 13 1.97 8.97 0.57
CA ASN A 13 2.17 10.41 0.78
C ASN A 13 2.43 11.25 -0.49
N SER A 14 2.08 10.75 -1.69
CA SER A 14 2.23 11.50 -2.95
C SER A 14 1.25 11.00 -4.02
N PHE A 15 1.14 11.75 -5.11
CA PHE A 15 0.37 11.39 -6.30
C PHE A 15 1.04 12.00 -7.54
N GLY A 16 0.60 11.58 -8.74
CA GLY A 16 1.06 12.18 -9.98
C GLY A 16 2.53 11.91 -10.31
N ASN A 17 3.00 10.70 -9.99
CA ASN A 17 4.38 10.26 -10.18
C ASN A 17 4.44 8.85 -10.77
N ILE A 18 5.65 8.31 -10.96
CA ILE A 18 5.86 6.98 -11.52
C ILE A 18 5.14 5.88 -10.73
N TYR A 19 5.10 5.95 -9.40
CA TYR A 19 4.43 4.94 -8.58
C TYR A 19 2.92 4.90 -8.85
N THR A 20 2.28 6.06 -9.01
CA THR A 20 0.84 6.11 -9.33
C THR A 20 0.56 5.72 -10.78
N ALA A 21 1.45 6.05 -11.72
CA ALA A 21 1.33 5.62 -13.12
C ALA A 21 1.43 4.10 -13.26
N VAL A 22 2.41 3.47 -12.61
CA VAL A 22 2.54 2.01 -12.57
C VAL A 22 1.32 1.37 -11.90
N GLY A 23 0.83 1.95 -10.80
CA GLY A 23 -0.38 1.46 -10.13
C GLY A 23 -1.62 1.48 -11.04
N ILE A 24 -1.81 2.55 -11.82
CA ILE A 24 -2.90 2.65 -12.81
C ILE A 24 -2.72 1.63 -13.94
N PHE A 25 -1.52 1.51 -14.51
CA PHE A 25 -1.23 0.53 -15.55
C PHE A 25 -1.53 -0.90 -15.08
N VAL A 26 -1.03 -1.29 -13.91
CA VAL A 26 -1.24 -2.63 -13.36
C VAL A 26 -2.72 -2.88 -13.07
N LEU A 27 -3.45 -1.91 -12.50
CA LEU A 27 -4.90 -2.04 -12.32
C LEU A 27 -5.61 -2.25 -13.66
N GLY A 28 -5.27 -1.47 -14.69
CA GLY A 28 -5.81 -1.63 -16.03
C GLY A 28 -5.51 -3.00 -16.64
N ARG A 29 -4.29 -3.51 -16.44
CA ARG A 29 -3.87 -4.85 -16.86
C ARG A 29 -4.65 -5.96 -16.15
N LEU A 30 -4.88 -5.83 -14.84
CA LEU A 30 -5.71 -6.79 -14.08
C LEU A 30 -7.14 -6.88 -14.62
N PHE A 31 -7.75 -5.76 -15.02
CA PHE A 31 -9.06 -5.77 -15.67
C PHE A 31 -9.02 -6.46 -17.04
N ARG A 32 -7.97 -6.25 -17.83
CA ARG A 32 -7.79 -6.93 -19.13
C ARG A 32 -7.61 -8.43 -18.97
N GLU A 33 -6.79 -8.88 -18.01
CA GLU A 33 -6.65 -10.29 -17.65
C GLU A 33 -8.00 -10.90 -17.23
N ALA A 34 -8.77 -10.18 -16.41
CA ALA A 34 -9.99 -10.70 -15.83
C ALA A 34 -11.20 -10.72 -16.78
N TRP A 35 -11.33 -9.70 -17.62
CA TRP A 35 -12.54 -9.42 -18.42
C TRP A 35 -12.29 -9.40 -19.94
N GLY A 36 -11.04 -9.54 -20.39
CA GLY A 36 -10.69 -9.54 -21.81
C GLY A 36 -11.20 -8.29 -22.54
N ARG A 37 -11.99 -8.51 -23.60
CA ARG A 37 -12.57 -7.43 -24.42
C ARG A 37 -13.59 -6.56 -23.68
N GLU A 38 -14.23 -7.06 -22.61
CA GLU A 38 -15.17 -6.27 -21.78
C GLU A 38 -14.44 -5.33 -20.81
N ALA A 39 -13.11 -5.41 -20.70
CA ALA A 39 -12.34 -4.66 -19.70
C ALA A 39 -12.61 -3.14 -19.68
N PRO A 40 -12.68 -2.41 -20.83
CA PRO A 40 -12.97 -0.97 -20.79
C PRO A 40 -14.34 -0.65 -20.18
N LYS A 41 -15.37 -1.44 -20.52
CA LYS A 41 -16.71 -1.30 -19.95
C LYS A 41 -16.70 -1.57 -18.44
N MET A 42 -16.05 -2.66 -18.02
CA MET A 42 -15.96 -3.02 -16.61
C MET A 42 -15.14 -2.01 -15.80
N GLN A 43 -14.11 -1.39 -16.38
CA GLN A 43 -13.37 -0.30 -15.75
C GLN A 43 -14.25 0.94 -15.56
N ALA A 44 -15.07 1.31 -16.55
CA ALA A 44 -16.02 2.41 -16.44
C ALA A 44 -17.07 2.14 -15.34
N GLU A 45 -17.67 0.94 -15.32
CA GLU A 45 -18.61 0.54 -14.26
C GLU A 45 -17.95 0.52 -12.87
N PHE A 46 -16.68 0.09 -12.80
CA PHE A 46 -15.91 0.10 -11.57
C PHE A 46 -15.71 1.52 -11.04
N ASN A 47 -15.33 2.46 -11.91
CA ASN A 47 -15.17 3.86 -11.54
C ASN A 47 -16.48 4.48 -11.05
N ASP A 48 -17.58 4.21 -11.75
CA ASP A 48 -18.91 4.64 -11.35
C ASP A 48 -19.27 4.12 -9.96
N CYS A 49 -18.98 2.84 -9.69
CA CYS A 49 -19.19 2.24 -8.38
C CYS A 49 -18.35 2.93 -7.30
N LEU A 50 -17.05 3.15 -7.56
CA LEU A 50 -16.16 3.81 -6.60
C LEU A 50 -16.62 5.25 -6.30
N GLU A 51 -16.96 6.02 -7.33
CA GLU A 51 -17.33 7.44 -7.16
C GLU A 51 -18.70 7.61 -6.51
N LYS A 52 -19.72 6.86 -6.96
CA LYS A 52 -21.09 6.96 -6.42
C LYS A 52 -21.16 6.58 -4.95
N ASN A 53 -20.39 5.56 -4.56
CA ASN A 53 -20.36 5.06 -3.18
C ASN A 53 -19.23 5.67 -2.34
N ARG A 54 -18.43 6.60 -2.89
CA ARG A 54 -17.29 7.22 -2.21
C ARG A 54 -16.29 6.19 -1.66
N ILE A 55 -16.00 5.18 -2.47
CA ILE A 55 -15.10 4.08 -2.15
C ILE A 55 -13.69 4.38 -2.68
N SER A 56 -12.69 3.99 -1.91
CA SER A 56 -11.30 3.90 -2.34
C SER A 56 -10.78 2.48 -2.13
N VAL A 57 -10.00 1.99 -3.09
CA VAL A 57 -9.32 0.70 -3.02
C VAL A 57 -7.83 0.91 -2.76
N SER A 58 -7.32 0.24 -1.74
CA SER A 58 -5.90 0.17 -1.43
C SER A 58 -5.34 -1.15 -1.92
N MET A 59 -4.17 -1.07 -2.57
CA MET A 59 -3.51 -2.21 -3.16
C MET A 59 -2.03 -2.19 -2.81
N GLU A 60 -1.47 -3.38 -2.60
CA GLU A 60 -0.03 -3.59 -2.59
C GLU A 60 0.40 -3.86 -4.03
N LEU A 61 1.32 -3.05 -4.54
CA LEU A 61 1.87 -3.19 -5.87
C LEU A 61 3.14 -4.03 -5.79
N VAL A 62 3.17 -5.14 -6.52
CA VAL A 62 4.29 -6.09 -6.54
C VAL A 62 4.91 -6.04 -7.93
N THR A 63 6.09 -5.41 -8.02
CA THR A 63 6.80 -5.23 -9.28
C THR A 63 8.29 -5.05 -9.07
N ALA A 64 9.09 -5.44 -10.06
CA ALA A 64 10.53 -5.18 -10.09
C ALA A 64 10.87 -3.75 -10.59
N VAL A 65 9.96 -3.05 -11.28
CA VAL A 65 10.30 -1.80 -11.98
C VAL A 65 10.42 -0.57 -11.07
N LEU A 66 9.89 -0.65 -9.85
CA LEU A 66 9.93 0.44 -8.85
C LEU A 66 11.04 0.26 -7.81
N GLY A 67 11.88 -0.77 -7.98
CA GLY A 67 13.02 -1.07 -7.13
C GLY A 67 12.87 -2.36 -6.34
N ASP A 68 14.00 -2.86 -5.88
CA ASP A 68 14.13 -4.13 -5.19
C ASP A 68 13.59 -4.08 -3.74
N HIS A 69 12.78 -5.08 -3.41
CA HIS A 69 12.17 -5.25 -2.08
C HIS A 69 12.09 -6.73 -1.68
N GLY A 70 13.14 -7.22 -1.01
CA GLY A 70 13.15 -8.59 -0.49
C GLY A 70 13.47 -9.59 -1.60
N GLN A 71 12.57 -9.85 -2.53
CA GLN A 71 12.80 -10.70 -3.70
C GLN A 71 12.19 -10.05 -4.94
N ARG A 72 12.84 -10.19 -6.10
CA ARG A 72 12.28 -9.74 -7.36
C ARG A 72 11.10 -10.62 -7.74
N PRO A 73 9.91 -10.04 -7.95
CA PRO A 73 8.76 -10.84 -8.33
C PRO A 73 8.93 -11.38 -9.75
N LYS A 74 8.34 -12.55 -10.01
CA LYS A 74 8.36 -13.19 -11.33
C LYS A 74 7.37 -12.55 -12.29
N ASP A 75 6.31 -11.95 -11.77
CA ASP A 75 5.27 -11.24 -12.52
C ASP A 75 4.93 -9.89 -11.85
N ASP A 76 4.36 -8.96 -12.60
CA ASP A 76 3.95 -7.66 -12.11
C ASP A 76 2.44 -7.63 -11.86
N TYR A 77 2.04 -7.45 -10.60
CA TYR A 77 0.64 -7.50 -10.22
C TYR A 77 0.35 -6.61 -9.01
N ALA A 78 -0.92 -6.53 -8.63
CA ALA A 78 -1.34 -5.87 -7.40
C ALA A 78 -2.32 -6.75 -6.63
N VAL A 79 -2.29 -6.64 -5.31
CA VAL A 79 -3.24 -7.31 -4.42
C VAL A 79 -4.05 -6.25 -3.68
N ILE A 80 -5.37 -6.38 -3.67
CA ILE A 80 -6.22 -5.49 -2.90
C ILE A 80 -6.09 -5.82 -1.42
N THR A 81 -5.66 -4.84 -0.62
CA THR A 81 -5.40 -5.00 0.81
C THR A 81 -6.45 -4.35 1.69
N ALA A 82 -7.16 -3.34 1.17
CA ALA A 82 -8.30 -2.73 1.85
C ALA A 82 -9.26 -2.06 0.85
N VAL A 83 -10.54 -2.05 1.21
CA VAL A 83 -11.57 -1.24 0.57
C VAL A 83 -12.12 -0.32 1.66
N THR A 84 -12.11 0.98 1.39
CA THR A 84 -12.53 2.00 2.35
C THR A 84 -13.68 2.79 1.76
N GLU A 85 -14.79 2.82 2.46
CA GLU A 85 -15.97 3.61 2.10
C GLU A 85 -16.03 4.87 2.97
N PHE A 86 -16.17 6.02 2.32
CA PHE A 86 -16.31 7.31 2.98
C PHE A 86 -17.80 7.67 3.09
N GLY A 87 -18.50 7.01 4.03
CA GLY A 87 -19.94 7.13 4.29
C GLY A 87 -20.35 8.37 5.11
N HIS A 88 -21.29 8.20 6.05
CA HIS A 88 -21.88 9.25 6.92
C HIS A 88 -20.92 9.81 8.00
N GLY A 89 -19.69 10.20 7.64
CA GLY A 89 -18.85 11.01 8.52
C GLY A 89 -17.52 10.43 9.01
N LYS A 90 -17.27 9.13 8.79
CA LYS A 90 -16.02 8.44 9.18
C LYS A 90 -15.68 7.37 8.13
N PRO A 91 -14.39 7.19 7.78
CA PRO A 91 -13.97 6.09 6.91
C PRO A 91 -14.31 4.74 7.55
N GLN A 92 -14.99 3.90 6.78
CA GLN A 92 -15.30 2.51 7.16
C GLN A 92 -14.49 1.58 6.27
N PHE A 93 -13.80 0.63 6.89
CA PHE A 93 -13.04 -0.39 6.17
C PHE A 93 -13.87 -1.66 6.06
N TYR A 94 -13.90 -2.24 4.87
CA TYR A 94 -14.56 -3.52 4.66
C TYR A 94 -13.89 -4.60 5.51
N SER A 95 -14.71 -5.41 6.17
CA SER A 95 -14.27 -6.62 6.85
C SER A 95 -13.61 -7.59 5.86
N THR A 96 -12.90 -8.61 6.35
CA THR A 96 -12.31 -9.66 5.49
C THR A 96 -13.29 -10.25 4.48
N PRO A 97 -14.48 -10.73 4.88
CA PRO A 97 -15.42 -11.29 3.93
C PRO A 97 -15.95 -10.26 2.92
N GLU A 98 -16.22 -9.03 3.33
CA GLU A 98 -16.67 -7.95 2.44
C GLU A 98 -15.60 -7.59 1.41
N LEU A 99 -14.33 -7.50 1.83
CA LEU A 99 -13.20 -7.28 0.94
C LEU A 99 -13.10 -8.41 -0.11
N ILE A 100 -13.17 -9.66 0.32
CA ILE A 100 -13.11 -10.82 -0.59
C ILE A 100 -14.31 -10.81 -1.55
N LYS A 101 -15.52 -10.53 -1.06
CA LYS A 101 -16.72 -10.43 -1.88
C LYS A 101 -16.60 -9.32 -2.92
N PHE A 102 -16.14 -8.14 -2.51
CA PHE A 102 -15.89 -7.01 -3.41
C PHE A 102 -14.87 -7.38 -4.48
N CYS A 103 -13.72 -7.95 -4.09
CA CYS A 103 -12.68 -8.33 -5.04
C CYS A 103 -13.17 -9.41 -6.02
N ARG A 104 -13.93 -10.41 -5.58
CA ARG A 104 -14.49 -11.44 -6.47
C ARG A 104 -15.52 -10.87 -7.44
N ALA A 105 -16.34 -9.90 -7.02
CA ALA A 105 -17.30 -9.22 -7.91
C ALA A 105 -16.58 -8.51 -9.06
N TRP A 106 -15.46 -7.86 -8.76
CA TRP A 106 -14.64 -7.14 -9.75
C TRP A 106 -13.49 -7.97 -10.36
N ARG A 107 -13.39 -9.25 -9.97
CA ARG A 107 -12.30 -10.19 -10.31
C ARG A 107 -10.89 -9.66 -10.00
N LEU A 108 -10.76 -8.86 -8.93
CA LEU A 108 -9.48 -8.31 -8.46
C LEU A 108 -8.73 -9.29 -7.55
N PRO A 109 -7.39 -9.28 -7.52
CA PRO A 109 -6.62 -10.23 -6.72
C PRO A 109 -6.70 -9.98 -5.20
N THR A 110 -6.86 -11.05 -4.43
CA THR A 110 -6.74 -11.06 -2.96
C THR A 110 -5.56 -11.91 -2.49
N ASN A 111 -5.05 -11.62 -1.29
CA ASN A 111 -4.10 -12.47 -0.59
C ASN A 111 -4.76 -13.78 -0.12
N HIS A 112 -3.94 -14.78 0.21
CA HIS A 112 -4.39 -15.95 0.96
C HIS A 112 -4.83 -15.52 2.36
N VAL A 113 -6.01 -15.97 2.79
CA VAL A 113 -6.56 -15.72 4.11
C VAL A 113 -6.75 -17.03 4.87
N TRP A 114 -6.24 -17.08 6.10
CA TRP A 114 -6.49 -18.16 7.06
C TRP A 114 -7.29 -17.63 8.26
N LEU A 115 -8.29 -18.38 8.70
CA LEU A 115 -9.07 -18.08 9.88
C LEU A 115 -8.79 -19.11 10.98
N PHE A 116 -8.47 -18.59 12.16
CA PHE A 116 -8.25 -19.35 13.39
C PHE A 116 -9.31 -18.93 14.41
N SER A 117 -10.44 -19.63 14.40
CA SER A 117 -11.65 -19.31 15.16
C SER A 117 -11.72 -20.01 16.52
N THR A 118 -10.90 -21.04 16.76
CA THR A 118 -10.87 -21.78 18.02
C THR A 118 -9.60 -21.48 18.81
N ARG A 119 -9.65 -21.63 20.14
CA ARG A 119 -8.45 -21.52 20.98
C ARG A 119 -7.34 -22.46 20.49
N LYS A 120 -7.70 -23.68 20.09
CA LYS A 120 -6.77 -24.68 19.57
C LYS A 120 -6.07 -24.19 18.30
N SER A 121 -6.83 -23.76 17.28
CA SER A 121 -6.27 -23.33 16.00
C SER A 121 -5.44 -22.04 16.15
N ALA A 122 -5.87 -21.10 17.00
CA ALA A 122 -5.11 -19.90 17.32
C ALA A 122 -3.78 -20.21 18.07
N THR A 123 -3.78 -21.12 19.05
CA THR A 123 -2.54 -21.56 19.70
C THR A 123 -1.62 -22.27 18.72
N SER A 124 -2.15 -23.15 17.87
CA SER A 124 -1.37 -23.82 16.82
C SER A 124 -0.75 -22.83 15.82
N PHE A 125 -1.44 -21.72 15.51
CA PHE A 125 -0.89 -20.66 14.68
C PHE A 125 0.37 -20.04 15.29
N PHE A 126 0.34 -19.66 16.56
CA PHE A 126 1.52 -19.07 17.21
C PHE A 126 2.67 -20.06 17.32
N VAL A 127 2.39 -21.32 17.70
CA VAL A 127 3.42 -22.38 17.71
C VAL A 127 4.05 -22.59 16.33
N ALA A 128 3.23 -22.61 15.28
CA ALA A 128 3.71 -22.75 13.92
C ALA A 128 4.54 -21.53 13.48
N TYR A 129 4.11 -20.32 13.83
CA TYR A 129 4.86 -19.11 13.52
C TYR A 129 6.20 -19.08 14.23
N ASP A 130 6.25 -19.40 15.53
CA ASP A 130 7.50 -19.43 16.29
C ASP A 130 8.50 -20.42 15.69
N ALA A 131 8.02 -21.60 15.25
CA ALA A 131 8.85 -22.60 14.58
C ALA A 131 9.35 -22.18 13.19
N LEU A 132 8.65 -21.26 12.51
CA LEU A 132 8.94 -20.87 11.13
C LEU A 132 9.49 -19.45 10.99
N CYS A 133 9.46 -18.61 12.03
CA CYS A 133 9.75 -17.19 11.88
C CYS A 133 11.19 -16.89 11.43
N GLU A 134 12.14 -17.80 11.72
CA GLU A 134 13.55 -17.64 11.37
C GLU A 134 13.94 -18.22 10.00
N GLU A 135 13.22 -19.24 9.50
CA GLU A 135 13.61 -20.00 8.30
C GLU A 135 12.47 -20.17 7.28
N GLY A 136 11.26 -19.75 7.63
CA GLY A 136 10.07 -19.94 6.83
C GLY A 136 10.14 -19.27 5.46
N THR A 137 9.81 -20.04 4.43
CA THR A 137 9.53 -19.57 3.07
C THR A 137 8.04 -19.78 2.73
N ALA A 138 7.58 -19.23 1.60
CA ALA A 138 6.18 -19.22 1.22
C ALA A 138 5.57 -20.63 1.19
N THR A 139 6.22 -21.62 0.56
CA THR A 139 5.70 -22.99 0.47
C THR A 139 5.45 -23.66 1.85
N PRO A 140 6.45 -23.80 2.74
CA PRO A 140 6.25 -24.44 4.04
C PRO A 140 5.28 -23.64 4.92
N VAL A 141 5.33 -22.31 4.90
CA VAL A 141 4.41 -21.47 5.68
C VAL A 141 2.96 -21.69 5.22
N CYS A 142 2.67 -21.55 3.92
CA CYS A 142 1.32 -21.73 3.38
C CYS A 142 0.79 -23.15 3.64
N LYS A 143 1.66 -24.17 3.51
CA LYS A 143 1.31 -25.57 3.78
C LYS A 143 0.94 -25.80 5.24
N VAL A 144 1.73 -25.29 6.18
CA VAL A 144 1.47 -25.46 7.62
C VAL A 144 0.20 -24.69 8.01
N LEU A 145 0.11 -23.40 7.65
CA LEU A 145 -1.06 -22.58 7.97
C LEU A 145 -2.36 -23.13 7.36
N GLY A 146 -2.30 -23.63 6.12
CA GLY A 146 -3.44 -24.27 5.47
C GLY A 146 -3.95 -25.52 6.20
N LYS A 147 -3.09 -26.25 6.90
CA LYS A 147 -3.48 -27.43 7.68
C LYS A 147 -4.07 -27.11 9.05
N ILE A 148 -3.61 -26.03 9.68
CA ILE A 148 -4.02 -25.68 11.05
C ILE A 148 -5.20 -24.70 11.11
N ALA A 149 -5.50 -24.01 10.01
CA ALA A 149 -6.61 -23.07 9.93
C ALA A 149 -7.96 -23.79 9.91
N ASP A 150 -8.97 -23.19 10.56
CA ASP A 150 -10.34 -23.69 10.52
C ASP A 150 -10.99 -23.39 9.16
N ILE A 151 -10.65 -22.24 8.57
CA ILE A 151 -11.02 -21.87 7.20
C ILE A 151 -9.78 -21.36 6.48
N SER A 152 -9.58 -21.81 5.24
CA SER A 152 -8.53 -21.36 4.34
C SER A 152 -9.18 -20.88 3.04
N VAL A 153 -8.99 -19.61 2.72
CA VAL A 153 -9.44 -19.02 1.45
C VAL A 153 -8.19 -18.70 0.63
N PRO A 154 -7.94 -19.41 -0.49
CA PRO A 154 -6.75 -19.19 -1.29
C PRO A 154 -6.76 -17.78 -1.90
N GLY A 155 -5.56 -17.24 -2.10
CA GLY A 155 -5.38 -16.01 -2.88
C GLY A 155 -5.75 -16.21 -4.34
N SER A 156 -6.02 -15.12 -5.05
CA SER A 156 -6.39 -15.17 -6.47
C SER A 156 -5.23 -15.53 -7.39
N LYS A 157 -4.00 -15.17 -6.98
CA LYS A 157 -2.75 -15.60 -7.60
C LYS A 157 -1.91 -16.31 -6.53
N ASP A 158 -1.25 -17.40 -6.91
CA ASP A 158 -0.36 -18.13 -6.01
C ASP A 158 0.95 -17.36 -5.82
N HIS A 159 1.31 -17.09 -4.55
CA HIS A 159 2.50 -16.29 -4.20
C HIS A 159 3.80 -16.89 -4.76
N VAL A 160 3.97 -18.20 -4.72
CA VAL A 160 5.18 -18.88 -5.19
C VAL A 160 5.33 -18.76 -6.71
N ILE A 161 4.19 -18.79 -7.41
CA ILE A 161 4.14 -18.61 -8.86
C ILE A 161 4.49 -17.17 -9.25
N VAL A 162 3.88 -16.15 -8.63
CA VAL A 162 4.02 -14.76 -9.09
C VAL A 162 5.17 -13.98 -8.44
N GLN A 163 5.56 -14.34 -7.21
CA GLN A 163 6.57 -13.60 -6.45
C GLN A 163 7.78 -14.49 -6.12
N GLY A 164 7.55 -15.76 -5.80
CA GLY A 164 8.58 -16.70 -5.38
C GLY A 164 8.45 -17.13 -3.93
N GLU A 165 9.55 -17.68 -3.40
CA GLU A 165 9.57 -18.32 -2.08
C GLU A 165 9.82 -17.36 -0.92
N ILE A 166 10.40 -16.18 -1.16
CA ILE A 166 10.67 -15.22 -0.07
C ILE A 166 9.38 -14.50 0.29
N LEU A 167 8.87 -14.84 1.47
CA LEU A 167 7.68 -14.25 2.05
C LEU A 167 8.07 -13.12 3.00
N GLU A 168 7.57 -11.91 2.79
CA GLU A 168 7.84 -10.78 3.71
C GLU A 168 7.34 -11.08 5.12
N GLY A 169 6.12 -11.63 5.21
CA GLY A 169 5.44 -11.75 6.48
C GLY A 169 3.98 -12.10 6.39
N LEU A 170 3.33 -12.09 7.55
CA LEU A 170 1.90 -12.27 7.73
C LEU A 170 1.30 -11.02 8.37
N VAL A 171 0.03 -10.76 8.07
CA VAL A 171 -0.77 -9.77 8.75
C VAL A 171 -1.86 -10.51 9.51
N ALA A 172 -1.76 -10.50 10.85
CA ALA A 172 -2.78 -11.07 11.72
C ALA A 172 -3.72 -9.96 12.21
N ARG A 173 -5.03 -10.18 12.17
CA ARG A 173 -6.04 -9.28 12.72
C ARG A 173 -7.10 -10.04 13.48
N ILE A 174 -7.61 -9.44 14.55
CA ILE A 174 -8.79 -9.94 15.25
C ILE A 174 -10.02 -9.55 14.44
N VAL A 175 -10.98 -10.48 14.31
CA VAL A 175 -12.21 -10.27 13.54
C VAL A 175 -13.43 -10.65 14.36
N SER A 176 -14.56 -10.02 14.05
CA SER A 176 -15.82 -10.33 14.72
C SER A 176 -16.29 -11.76 14.44
N ARG A 177 -17.12 -12.31 15.34
CA ARG A 177 -17.79 -13.60 15.13
C ARG A 177 -18.61 -13.62 13.84
N GLU A 178 -19.24 -12.51 13.48
CA GLU A 178 -19.98 -12.37 12.23
C GLU A 178 -19.07 -12.54 11.01
N SER A 179 -17.88 -11.92 11.02
CA SER A 179 -16.89 -12.09 9.95
C SER A 179 -16.50 -13.56 9.78
N SER A 180 -16.35 -14.30 10.88
CA SER A 180 -16.06 -15.75 10.86
C SER A 180 -17.16 -16.55 10.17
N VAL A 181 -18.43 -16.23 10.40
CA VAL A 181 -19.57 -16.94 9.78
C VAL A 181 -19.61 -16.66 8.28
N GLN A 182 -19.46 -15.39 7.89
CA GLN A 182 -19.46 -14.99 6.49
C GLN A 182 -18.27 -15.58 5.70
N MET A 183 -17.10 -15.71 6.32
CA MET A 183 -15.95 -16.40 5.73
C MET A 183 -16.25 -17.87 5.39
N GLY A 184 -17.08 -18.55 6.20
CA GLY A 184 -17.55 -19.91 5.92
C GLY A 184 -18.32 -20.00 4.61
N VAL A 185 -19.20 -19.04 4.35
CA VAL A 185 -19.96 -18.95 3.10
C VAL A 185 -19.03 -18.72 1.90
N LEU A 186 -18.04 -17.85 2.04
CA LEU A 186 -17.13 -17.49 0.96
C LEU A 186 -16.16 -18.61 0.55
N ARG A 187 -15.92 -19.60 1.42
CA ARG A 187 -15.09 -20.77 1.07
C ARG A 187 -15.65 -21.50 -0.16
N ASP A 188 -16.98 -21.58 -0.27
CA ASP A 188 -17.65 -22.40 -1.27
C ASP A 188 -17.86 -21.63 -2.60
N PHE A 189 -17.76 -20.30 -2.57
CA PHE A 189 -17.74 -19.46 -3.77
C PHE A 189 -16.35 -19.45 -4.41
N ARG A 190 -16.15 -20.25 -5.46
CA ARG A 190 -14.91 -20.21 -6.26
C ARG A 190 -14.82 -18.93 -7.08
N GLN A 191 -13.59 -18.45 -7.27
CA GLN A 191 -13.30 -17.36 -8.19
C GLN A 191 -13.63 -17.80 -9.62
N ARG A 192 -14.34 -16.96 -10.38
CA ARG A 192 -14.64 -17.22 -11.80
C ARG A 192 -13.32 -17.27 -12.60
N SER A 193 -13.31 -18.08 -13.66
CA SER A 193 -12.19 -18.16 -14.60
C SER A 193 -11.86 -16.78 -15.16
N LEU A 194 -10.59 -16.56 -15.49
CA LEU A 194 -10.14 -15.35 -16.17
C LEU A 194 -10.52 -15.47 -17.64
N ASP A 195 -11.28 -14.50 -18.17
CA ASP A 195 -11.78 -14.55 -19.56
C ASP A 195 -10.70 -14.06 -20.55
N GLY A 196 -9.63 -13.43 -20.07
CA GLY A 196 -8.56 -12.83 -20.88
C GLY A 196 -7.35 -13.71 -21.17
N GLY A 197 -7.37 -15.00 -20.79
CA GLY A 197 -6.21 -15.91 -20.93
C GLY A 197 -5.68 -16.08 -22.37
N ASP A 198 -6.55 -15.92 -23.37
CA ASP A 198 -6.22 -16.03 -24.80
C ASP A 198 -6.14 -14.67 -25.54
N SER A 199 -6.22 -13.54 -24.81
CA SER A 199 -6.21 -12.21 -25.43
C SER A 199 -4.83 -11.55 -25.38
N ASP A 200 -4.45 -10.86 -26.46
CA ASP A 200 -3.25 -10.01 -26.47
C ASP A 200 -3.38 -8.91 -25.40
N LEU A 201 -2.58 -9.02 -24.34
CA LEU A 201 -2.53 -8.07 -23.23
C LEU A 201 -1.64 -6.85 -23.55
N GLY A 202 -1.12 -6.76 -24.77
CA GLY A 202 -0.16 -5.74 -25.17
C GLY A 202 1.14 -5.83 -24.36
N PRO A 203 2.00 -4.79 -24.46
CA PRO A 203 3.29 -4.81 -23.81
C PRO A 203 3.15 -4.87 -22.28
N SER A 204 4.03 -5.64 -21.66
CA SER A 204 4.18 -5.76 -20.21
C SER A 204 4.69 -4.47 -19.59
N LEU A 205 4.53 -4.38 -18.26
CA LEU A 205 5.05 -3.26 -17.48
C LEU A 205 6.56 -3.07 -17.70
N ARG A 206 7.30 -4.18 -17.77
CA ARG A 206 8.76 -4.19 -17.94
C ARG A 206 9.15 -3.72 -19.33
N GLU A 207 8.49 -4.21 -20.38
CA GLU A 207 8.76 -3.79 -21.76
C GLU A 207 8.51 -2.29 -21.96
N ILE A 208 7.40 -1.75 -21.43
CA ILE A 208 7.11 -0.30 -21.50
C ILE A 208 8.18 0.50 -20.76
N CYS A 209 8.53 0.07 -19.54
CA CYS A 209 9.55 0.75 -18.73
C CYS A 209 10.93 0.72 -19.39
N ALA A 210 11.31 -0.42 -19.98
CA ALA A 210 12.58 -0.61 -20.67
C ALA A 210 12.66 0.26 -21.94
N ALA A 211 11.58 0.31 -22.74
CA ALA A 211 11.51 1.14 -23.95
C ALA A 211 11.62 2.65 -23.66
N ASN A 212 11.13 3.10 -22.50
CA ASN A 212 11.10 4.52 -22.10
C ASN A 212 12.09 4.83 -20.95
N ARG A 213 13.21 4.12 -20.93
CA ARG A 213 14.15 4.16 -19.81
C ARG A 213 14.81 5.52 -19.57
N SER A 214 15.11 6.26 -20.64
CA SER A 214 15.88 7.51 -20.61
C SER A 214 15.12 8.72 -20.06
N ASP A 215 13.78 8.66 -20.02
CA ASP A 215 12.94 9.78 -19.59
C ASP A 215 11.75 9.29 -18.74
N GLU A 216 11.75 9.64 -17.46
CA GLU A 216 10.66 9.31 -16.53
C GLU A 216 9.31 9.88 -17.00
N LYS A 217 9.27 11.07 -17.60
CA LYS A 217 8.03 11.66 -18.12
C LYS A 217 7.48 10.86 -19.29
N GLN A 218 8.33 10.45 -20.23
CA GLN A 218 7.90 9.57 -21.35
C GLN A 218 7.44 8.21 -20.83
N ARG A 219 8.12 7.66 -19.83
CA ARG A 219 7.72 6.42 -19.18
C ARG A 219 6.34 6.52 -18.55
N ILE A 220 6.10 7.58 -17.76
CA ILE A 220 4.79 7.86 -17.17
C ILE A 220 3.73 7.98 -18.28
N LYS A 221 4.03 8.73 -19.35
CA LYS A 221 3.11 8.92 -20.48
C LYS A 221 2.74 7.58 -21.13
N ALA A 222 3.74 6.77 -21.49
CA ALA A 222 3.54 5.48 -22.11
C ALA A 222 2.73 4.52 -21.22
N LEU A 223 2.98 4.52 -19.90
CA LEU A 223 2.22 3.71 -18.95
C LEU A 223 0.74 4.11 -18.89
N LEU A 224 0.45 5.42 -18.85
CA LEU A 224 -0.91 5.92 -18.81
C LEU A 224 -1.64 5.65 -20.14
N GLU A 225 -0.99 5.85 -21.29
CA GLU A 225 -1.56 5.54 -22.61
C GLU A 225 -1.90 4.05 -22.75
N ASN A 226 -1.02 3.15 -22.28
CA ASN A 226 -1.26 1.71 -22.31
C ASN A 226 -2.22 1.20 -21.22
N ALA A 227 -2.55 2.02 -20.21
CA ALA A 227 -3.59 1.69 -19.24
C ALA A 227 -5.00 1.81 -19.84
N GLY A 228 -5.14 2.59 -20.93
CA GLY A 228 -6.40 2.90 -21.59
C GLY A 228 -7.08 4.15 -21.03
N SER A 229 -8.16 4.59 -21.69
CA SER A 229 -8.83 5.86 -21.38
C SER A 229 -9.82 5.81 -20.21
N SER A 230 -10.08 4.62 -19.65
CA SER A 230 -11.10 4.48 -18.59
C SER A 230 -10.56 4.76 -17.20
N LEU A 231 -9.28 4.49 -16.91
CA LEU A 231 -8.69 4.68 -15.59
C LEU A 231 -7.81 5.94 -15.55
N CYS A 232 -8.26 6.99 -14.87
CA CYS A 232 -7.59 8.29 -14.82
C CYS A 232 -7.43 8.93 -16.22
N SER A 233 -8.54 9.10 -16.93
CA SER A 233 -8.61 9.71 -18.26
C SER A 233 -8.01 11.12 -18.33
N ASP A 234 -7.98 11.83 -17.21
CA ASP A 234 -7.33 13.13 -17.07
C ASP A 234 -5.93 13.00 -16.45
N HIS A 235 -4.90 13.27 -17.27
CA HIS A 235 -3.51 13.18 -16.88
C HIS A 235 -2.96 14.45 -16.18
N CYS A 236 -3.80 15.43 -15.83
CA CYS A 236 -3.39 16.66 -15.15
C CYS A 236 -2.61 16.40 -13.85
N ASP A 237 -2.94 15.31 -13.15
CA ASP A 237 -2.20 14.89 -11.95
C ASP A 237 -0.73 14.58 -12.25
N TRP A 238 -0.35 14.17 -13.46
CA TRP A 238 1.03 13.86 -13.86
C TRP A 238 1.71 14.97 -14.64
N PHE A 239 0.98 15.68 -15.51
CA PHE A 239 1.58 16.65 -16.43
C PHE A 239 1.17 18.11 -16.18
N GLY A 240 0.21 18.37 -15.28
CA GLY A 240 -0.38 19.70 -15.11
C GLY A 240 -1.40 20.00 -16.22
N ASN A 241 -1.98 21.21 -16.17
CA ASN A 241 -2.85 21.71 -17.23
C ASN A 241 -2.01 22.45 -18.28
N SER A 242 -2.37 22.35 -19.57
CA SER A 242 -1.62 22.92 -20.69
C SER A 242 -1.39 24.43 -20.51
N GLY A 243 -0.23 24.81 -19.98
CA GLY A 243 0.15 26.20 -19.67
C GLY A 243 0.84 26.43 -18.33
N LEU A 244 0.80 25.47 -17.39
CA LEU A 244 1.52 25.56 -16.11
C LEU A 244 2.38 24.31 -15.91
N ASP A 245 3.69 24.49 -15.79
CA ASP A 245 4.61 23.40 -15.44
C ASP A 245 4.14 22.69 -14.17
N ALA A 246 4.35 21.37 -14.11
CA ALA A 246 4.09 20.52 -12.95
C ALA A 246 4.76 20.99 -11.63
N GLN A 247 5.65 22.00 -11.69
CA GLN A 247 6.33 22.61 -10.56
C GLN A 247 5.46 23.61 -9.76
N SER A 248 4.33 24.10 -10.29
CA SER A 248 3.42 25.05 -9.60
C SER A 248 2.23 24.37 -8.89
N ARG A 249 2.34 23.09 -8.53
CA ARG A 249 1.23 22.35 -7.90
C ARG A 249 0.90 22.80 -6.48
N ASN A 250 1.85 23.38 -5.76
CA ASN A 250 1.68 23.69 -4.35
C ASN A 250 0.66 24.82 -4.17
N ALA A 251 -0.42 24.53 -3.45
CA ALA A 251 -1.29 25.58 -2.94
C ALA A 251 -0.59 26.29 -1.77
N ASP A 252 -0.95 27.54 -1.53
CA ASP A 252 -0.42 28.32 -0.41
C ASP A 252 -0.72 27.62 0.93
N ARG A 253 0.24 27.66 1.86
CA ARG A 253 0.06 27.18 3.24
C ARG A 253 -1.13 27.85 3.94
N SER A 254 -1.47 29.09 3.54
CA SER A 254 -2.66 29.81 4.04
C SER A 254 -3.97 29.04 3.81
N VAL A 255 -4.04 28.16 2.79
CA VAL A 255 -5.22 27.35 2.48
C VAL A 255 -5.61 26.44 3.65
N VAL A 256 -4.65 25.88 4.39
CA VAL A 256 -4.96 25.08 5.59
C VAL A 256 -5.58 25.95 6.67
N THR A 257 -5.17 27.22 6.80
CA THR A 257 -5.77 28.14 7.76
C THR A 257 -7.19 28.49 7.35
N HIS A 258 -7.43 28.82 6.08
CA HIS A 258 -8.78 29.06 5.55
C HIS A 258 -9.69 27.85 5.75
N PHE A 259 -9.19 26.64 5.47
CA PHE A 259 -9.91 25.40 5.73
C PHE A 259 -10.37 25.26 7.18
N LEU A 260 -9.49 25.59 8.13
CA LEU A 260 -9.80 25.49 9.57
C LEU A 260 -10.68 26.64 10.07
N GLN A 261 -10.85 27.71 9.31
CA GLN A 261 -11.74 28.83 9.64
C GLN A 261 -13.10 28.72 8.94
N ALA A 262 -13.18 27.98 7.84
CA ALA A 262 -14.41 27.76 7.09
C ALA A 262 -15.45 26.97 7.89
N HIS A 263 -16.73 27.27 7.66
CA HIS A 263 -17.84 26.50 8.20
C HIS A 263 -17.93 25.15 7.48
N PRO A 264 -17.86 24.01 8.20
CA PRO A 264 -17.97 22.69 7.58
C PRO A 264 -19.39 22.45 7.07
N THR A 265 -19.53 21.98 5.84
CA THR A 265 -20.82 21.66 5.20
C THR A 265 -21.36 20.28 5.59
N ASP A 266 -20.51 19.43 6.17
CA ASP A 266 -20.86 18.08 6.57
C ASP A 266 -20.09 17.65 7.82
N TYR A 267 -20.56 16.55 8.43
CA TYR A 267 -19.97 15.99 9.64
C TYR A 267 -18.51 15.55 9.44
N ALA A 268 -18.19 14.96 8.28
CA ALA A 268 -16.82 14.50 8.01
C ALA A 268 -15.85 15.68 8.04
N THR A 269 -16.17 16.76 7.32
CA THR A 269 -15.39 18.00 7.27
C THR A 269 -15.23 18.59 8.66
N LYS A 270 -16.28 18.61 9.48
CA LYS A 270 -16.21 19.04 10.88
C LYS A 270 -15.20 18.21 11.67
N LYS A 271 -15.29 16.87 11.62
CA LYS A 271 -14.38 15.96 12.32
C LYS A 271 -12.94 16.06 11.81
N LEU A 272 -12.74 16.30 10.51
CA LEU A 272 -11.42 16.52 9.92
C LEU A 272 -10.78 17.77 10.52
N GLN A 273 -11.52 18.88 10.54
CA GLN A 273 -11.06 20.13 11.12
C GLN A 273 -10.73 19.95 12.61
N GLU A 274 -11.59 19.27 13.39
CA GLU A 274 -11.34 18.96 14.81
C GLU A 274 -10.02 18.20 15.00
N MET A 275 -9.79 17.13 14.23
CA MET A 275 -8.55 16.35 14.28
C MET A 275 -7.33 17.21 13.92
N ILE A 276 -7.38 18.01 12.85
CA ILE A 276 -6.25 18.88 12.46
C ILE A 276 -5.98 19.96 13.53
N ARG A 277 -7.03 20.59 14.09
CA ARG A 277 -6.89 21.56 15.19
C ARG A 277 -6.22 20.91 16.40
N LEU A 278 -6.62 19.69 16.76
CA LEU A 278 -6.02 18.94 17.87
C LEU A 278 -4.55 18.59 17.60
N MET A 279 -4.23 18.09 16.40
CA MET A 279 -2.86 17.77 16.00
C MET A 279 -1.94 19.01 16.11
N LYS A 280 -2.42 20.17 15.66
CA LYS A 280 -1.70 21.45 15.78
C LYS A 280 -1.58 21.88 17.24
N LYS A 281 -2.67 21.90 18.01
CA LYS A 281 -2.68 22.28 19.44
C LYS A 281 -1.72 21.44 20.27
N ARG A 282 -1.62 20.15 19.97
CA ARG A 282 -0.73 19.20 20.67
C ARG A 282 0.67 19.13 20.07
N ASN A 283 1.00 19.89 19.03
CA ASN A 283 2.29 19.80 18.33
C ASN A 283 2.64 18.34 17.97
N LEU A 284 1.69 17.63 17.35
CA LEU A 284 1.95 16.28 16.87
C LEU A 284 2.82 16.35 15.59
N PRO A 285 3.82 15.46 15.42
CA PRO A 285 4.73 15.51 14.29
C PRO A 285 4.00 15.05 13.02
N ALA A 286 3.44 16.01 12.29
CA ALA A 286 2.71 15.79 11.04
C ALA A 286 2.94 16.94 10.04
N ALA A 287 2.76 16.63 8.75
CA ALA A 287 2.80 17.59 7.66
C ALA A 287 1.46 17.62 6.93
N PHE A 288 1.04 18.83 6.55
CA PHE A 288 -0.13 19.10 5.74
C PHE A 288 0.35 19.76 4.46
N LYS A 289 0.28 19.05 3.33
CA LYS A 289 0.65 19.58 2.01
C LYS A 289 -0.61 19.77 1.20
N CYS A 290 -0.82 20.96 0.63
CA CYS A 290 -1.98 21.25 -0.21
C CYS A 290 -1.52 21.43 -1.65
N TYR A 291 -2.28 20.88 -2.58
CA TYR A 291 -2.01 20.95 -4.01
C TYR A 291 -3.27 21.35 -4.76
N TRP A 292 -3.16 22.23 -5.74
CA TRP A 292 -4.31 22.59 -6.58
C TRP A 292 -4.88 21.35 -7.29
N ASN A 293 -6.21 21.23 -7.31
CA ASN A 293 -6.88 20.12 -7.98
C ASN A 293 -7.24 20.52 -9.42
N TYR A 294 -6.29 20.37 -10.33
CA TYR A 294 -6.45 20.78 -11.73
C TYR A 294 -7.57 20.05 -12.47
N GLN A 295 -7.97 18.85 -12.02
CA GLN A 295 -9.10 18.10 -12.61
C GLN A 295 -10.46 18.76 -12.32
N LYS A 296 -10.51 19.66 -11.32
CA LYS A 296 -11.73 20.32 -10.83
C LYS A 296 -11.65 21.84 -10.88
N ILE A 297 -10.54 22.41 -11.36
CA ILE A 297 -10.41 23.85 -11.54
C ILE A 297 -11.18 24.23 -12.81
N ASP A 298 -12.33 24.85 -12.61
CA ASP A 298 -12.94 25.69 -13.63
C ASP A 298 -12.39 27.11 -13.44
N PHE A 299 -11.52 27.55 -14.36
CA PHE A 299 -10.89 28.88 -14.34
C PHE A 299 -11.91 30.02 -14.36
N LEU A 300 -13.20 29.73 -14.59
CA LEU A 300 -14.28 30.70 -14.65
C LEU A 300 -14.89 31.06 -13.28
N SER A 301 -14.58 30.35 -12.18
CA SER A 301 -15.16 30.64 -10.86
C SER A 301 -14.13 31.13 -9.84
N ASN A 302 -14.00 32.45 -9.70
CA ASN A 302 -13.18 33.10 -8.65
C ASN A 302 -13.67 32.83 -7.21
N TYR A 303 -14.76 32.07 -7.04
CA TYR A 303 -15.42 31.82 -5.77
C TYR A 303 -15.16 30.43 -5.18
N ASN A 304 -14.57 29.49 -5.95
CA ASN A 304 -14.32 28.11 -5.54
C ASN A 304 -12.84 27.76 -5.61
N LEU A 305 -12.29 27.23 -4.52
CA LEU A 305 -10.93 26.73 -4.42
C LEU A 305 -10.97 25.21 -4.25
N HIS A 306 -10.52 24.50 -5.28
CA HIS A 306 -10.37 23.05 -5.26
C HIS A 306 -8.92 22.66 -5.04
N TYR A 307 -8.65 21.90 -3.99
CA TYR A 307 -7.31 21.40 -3.70
C TYR A 307 -7.33 20.00 -3.08
N LYS A 308 -6.23 19.27 -3.30
CA LYS A 308 -5.92 17.98 -2.68
C LYS A 308 -5.05 18.24 -1.45
N MET A 309 -5.47 17.79 -0.28
CA MET A 309 -4.68 17.82 0.94
C MET A 309 -4.05 16.45 1.20
N VAL A 310 -2.73 16.42 1.36
CA VAL A 310 -1.95 15.26 1.80
C VAL A 310 -1.56 15.47 3.25
N ILE A 311 -2.06 14.58 4.11
CA ILE A 311 -1.73 14.58 5.54
C ILE A 311 -0.77 13.42 5.80
N HIS A 312 0.40 13.71 6.39
CA HIS A 312 1.41 12.71 6.71
C HIS A 312 1.85 12.81 8.17
N VAL A 313 1.72 11.72 8.93
CA VAL A 313 2.12 11.63 10.34
C VAL A 313 3.47 10.94 10.46
N HIS A 314 4.51 11.65 10.93
CA HIS A 314 5.89 11.22 10.77
C HIS A 314 6.38 10.18 11.78
N LYS A 315 5.86 10.18 13.02
CA LYS A 315 6.41 9.37 14.11
C LYS A 315 5.35 8.54 14.82
N ASP A 316 5.73 7.35 15.26
CA ASP A 316 4.86 6.44 16.02
C ASP A 316 4.43 7.03 17.36
N SER A 317 5.28 7.89 17.94
CA SER A 317 4.93 8.66 19.13
C SER A 317 3.72 9.59 18.92
N ALA A 318 3.43 10.03 17.69
CA ALA A 318 2.23 10.81 17.39
C ALA A 318 0.96 9.99 17.64
N PHE A 319 0.96 8.71 17.23
CA PHE A 319 -0.18 7.80 17.42
C PHE A 319 -0.42 7.53 18.89
N ARG A 320 0.64 7.24 19.66
CA ARG A 320 0.51 7.04 21.12
C ARG A 320 -0.07 8.27 21.82
N ARG A 321 0.41 9.47 21.46
CA ARG A 321 -0.08 10.74 22.01
C ARG A 321 -1.51 11.05 21.58
N TYR A 322 -1.87 10.75 20.32
CA TYR A 322 -3.23 10.94 19.82
C TYR A 322 -4.21 9.95 20.45
N GLN A 323 -3.80 8.70 20.66
CA GLN A 323 -4.61 7.67 21.32
C GLN A 323 -5.04 8.11 22.72
N GLN A 324 -4.15 8.75 23.49
CA GLN A 324 -4.50 9.32 24.80
C GLN A 324 -5.61 10.37 24.74
N GLU A 325 -5.75 11.07 23.62
CA GLU A 325 -6.83 12.03 23.42
C GLU A 325 -8.11 11.32 22.95
N ILE A 326 -8.02 10.28 22.12
CA ILE A 326 -9.17 9.42 21.76
C ILE A 326 -9.79 8.79 23.01
N THR A 327 -8.99 8.31 23.96
CA THR A 327 -9.50 7.74 25.22
C THR A 327 -10.32 8.74 26.02
N LYS A 328 -10.05 10.04 25.89
CA LYS A 328 -10.81 11.12 26.55
C LYS A 328 -12.01 11.58 25.74
N ASN A 329 -11.95 11.45 24.42
CA ASN A 329 -13.00 11.84 23.49
C ASN A 329 -13.09 10.79 22.36
N GLN A 330 -14.00 9.83 22.55
CA GLN A 330 -14.19 8.71 21.63
C GLN A 330 -14.77 9.13 20.26
N GLU A 331 -15.30 10.36 20.14
CA GLU A 331 -15.80 10.88 18.86
C GLU A 331 -14.69 11.44 17.95
N LEU A 332 -13.44 11.43 18.39
CA LEU A 332 -12.32 11.88 17.56
C LEU A 332 -12.13 10.95 16.36
N TRP A 333 -11.82 11.55 15.22
CA TRP A 333 -11.52 10.79 14.01
C TRP A 333 -10.22 9.98 14.22
N PRO A 334 -10.18 8.67 13.93
CA PRO A 334 -8.94 7.90 13.89
C PRO A 334 -7.80 8.57 13.12
N LEU A 335 -6.60 8.48 13.67
CA LEU A 335 -5.39 8.97 13.04
C LEU A 335 -4.78 7.90 12.12
N TYR A 336 -4.52 8.27 10.87
CA TYR A 336 -3.82 7.42 9.90
C TYR A 336 -2.42 7.95 9.58
N ARG A 337 -1.52 7.05 9.16
CA ARG A 337 -0.14 7.41 8.77
C ARG A 337 -0.10 8.40 7.61
N GLY A 338 -0.94 8.18 6.63
CA GLY A 338 -1.11 9.08 5.51
C GLY A 338 -2.50 8.91 4.93
N PHE A 339 -3.13 10.02 4.55
CA PHE A 339 -4.40 10.01 3.84
C PHE A 339 -4.52 11.27 2.96
N PHE A 340 -5.38 11.15 1.96
CA PHE A 340 -5.58 12.11 0.89
C PHE A 340 -7.02 12.57 0.92
N ILE A 341 -7.23 13.86 0.78
CA ILE A 341 -8.55 14.47 0.89
C ILE A 341 -8.70 15.48 -0.24
N ASP A 342 -9.76 15.33 -1.00
CA ASP A 342 -10.23 16.38 -1.90
C ASP A 342 -11.04 17.38 -1.09
N VAL A 343 -10.63 18.65 -1.13
CA VAL A 343 -11.31 19.74 -0.45
C VAL A 343 -11.83 20.76 -1.46
N ASN A 344 -13.07 21.17 -1.26
CA ASN A 344 -13.69 22.29 -1.94
C ASN A 344 -13.97 23.40 -0.92
N LEU A 345 -13.34 24.56 -1.08
CA LEU A 345 -13.65 25.77 -0.32
C LEU A 345 -14.37 26.75 -1.24
N PHE A 346 -15.56 27.18 -0.86
CA PHE A 346 -16.30 28.19 -1.59
C PHE A 346 -16.52 29.41 -0.71
N LYS A 347 -16.42 30.60 -1.30
CA LYS A 347 -16.89 31.82 -0.66
C LYS A 347 -18.40 31.74 -0.68
N ALA A 348 -19.06 31.87 0.47
CA ALA A 348 -20.48 32.15 0.48
C ALA A 348 -20.65 33.44 -0.34
N ALA A 349 -21.25 33.33 -1.53
CA ALA A 349 -21.87 34.50 -2.13
C ALA A 349 -22.78 35.10 -1.04
N GLU A 350 -22.96 36.41 -1.02
CA GLU A 350 -24.13 36.97 -0.38
C GLU A 350 -25.33 36.25 -1.01
N LEU A 351 -25.79 35.17 -0.37
CA LEU A 351 -27.11 34.62 -0.61
C LEU A 351 -28.00 35.83 -0.40
N SER A 352 -28.51 36.32 -1.52
CA SER A 352 -29.41 37.45 -1.63
C SER A 352 -30.30 37.53 -0.41
N LYS A 353 -30.48 38.74 0.11
CA LYS A 353 -31.38 39.12 1.22
C LYS A 353 -32.87 38.71 1.05
N ASP A 354 -33.19 37.81 0.12
CA ASP A 354 -34.52 37.29 -0.17
C ASP A 354 -34.54 35.75 -0.15
N SER A 355 -34.10 35.15 0.95
CA SER A 355 -34.55 33.80 1.32
C SER A 355 -34.69 33.69 2.83
N ASN A 356 -35.77 34.25 3.36
CA ASN A 356 -36.37 33.83 4.63
C ASN A 356 -36.95 32.42 4.50
N ALA A 357 -36.11 31.45 4.16
CA ALA A 357 -36.40 30.04 4.28
C ALA A 357 -35.20 29.41 5.01
N LEU A 358 -35.20 29.60 6.33
CA LEU A 358 -34.57 28.65 7.24
C LEU A 358 -35.00 27.24 6.80
N PRO A 359 -34.08 26.29 6.53
CA PRO A 359 -34.46 24.90 6.62
C PRO A 359 -34.73 24.65 8.10
N GLU A 360 -36.02 24.53 8.43
CA GLU A 360 -36.47 24.04 9.72
C GLU A 360 -35.75 22.73 10.06
N ASN A 361 -35.45 22.59 11.35
CA ASN A 361 -34.99 21.36 11.98
C ASN A 361 -35.66 20.11 11.39
N ILE A 362 -34.92 19.29 10.64
CA ILE A 362 -35.31 17.90 10.41
C ILE A 362 -34.79 17.08 11.59
N ASN A 363 -35.32 17.38 12.77
CA ASN A 363 -35.42 16.42 13.87
C ASN A 363 -36.84 15.86 13.81
N GLY A 364 -37.02 14.71 13.16
CA GLY A 364 -38.28 13.96 13.28
C GLY A 364 -38.72 13.17 12.06
N VAL A 365 -38.01 12.10 11.70
CA VAL A 365 -38.66 10.84 11.32
C VAL A 365 -37.85 9.70 11.92
N LEU A 366 -38.16 9.37 13.18
CA LEU A 366 -37.84 8.08 13.78
C LEU A 366 -38.92 7.09 13.31
N ASN A 367 -38.46 6.00 12.71
CA ASN A 367 -39.02 4.64 12.69
C ASN A 367 -39.23 4.04 11.28
N SER A 368 -38.19 3.37 10.78
CA SER A 368 -38.33 1.92 10.59
C SER A 368 -37.04 1.24 11.02
N ARG A 369 -37.19 0.22 11.87
CA ARG A 369 -36.13 -0.53 12.55
C ARG A 369 -35.12 -1.12 11.55
N SER A 370 -33.89 -0.64 11.57
CA SER A 370 -32.76 -1.54 11.73
C SER A 370 -31.93 -1.00 12.89
N SER A 371 -31.71 -1.83 13.89
CA SER A 371 -30.85 -1.50 15.02
C SER A 371 -29.41 -1.46 14.53
N THR A 372 -28.99 -0.38 13.86
CA THR A 372 -27.58 -0.03 13.84
C THR A 372 -27.29 0.43 15.25
N LYS A 373 -26.91 -0.53 16.12
CA LYS A 373 -26.01 -0.21 17.23
C LYS A 373 -24.99 0.74 16.64
N ASP A 374 -24.87 1.95 17.17
CA ASP A 374 -23.62 2.68 17.08
C ASP A 374 -22.57 1.67 17.50
N GLY A 375 -21.92 1.10 16.50
CA GLY A 375 -21.02 -0.01 16.68
C GLY A 375 -19.89 0.61 17.45
N LEU A 376 -19.91 0.41 18.77
CA LEU A 376 -18.73 0.36 19.61
C LEU A 376 -17.70 -0.34 18.72
N VAL A 377 -16.79 0.45 18.17
CA VAL A 377 -15.65 -0.06 17.46
C VAL A 377 -14.95 -0.83 18.56
N ASP A 378 -15.17 -2.14 18.57
CA ASP A 378 -14.56 -3.04 19.53
C ASP A 378 -13.08 -2.68 19.49
N GLU A 379 -12.52 -2.16 20.58
CA GLU A 379 -11.15 -1.61 20.56
C GLU A 379 -10.15 -2.66 20.04
N ASP A 380 -10.53 -3.93 20.18
CA ASP A 380 -9.84 -5.13 19.68
C ASP A 380 -9.98 -5.38 18.16
N SER A 381 -11.06 -4.90 17.51
CA SER A 381 -11.30 -5.08 16.07
C SER A 381 -10.28 -4.35 15.17
N ASN A 382 -9.55 -3.38 15.74
CA ASN A 382 -8.48 -2.66 15.05
C ASN A 382 -7.08 -3.22 15.33
N LEU A 383 -6.95 -4.23 16.21
CA LEU A 383 -5.66 -4.81 16.51
C LEU A 383 -5.16 -5.62 15.31
N MET A 384 -4.08 -5.11 14.71
CA MET A 384 -3.40 -5.74 13.60
C MET A 384 -1.92 -5.90 13.93
N VAL A 385 -1.40 -7.11 13.80
CA VAL A 385 -0.01 -7.44 14.02
C VAL A 385 0.64 -7.79 12.69
N LYS A 386 1.79 -7.16 12.41
CA LYS A 386 2.64 -7.52 11.28
C LYS A 386 3.77 -8.41 11.77
N LEU A 387 3.77 -9.64 11.28
CA LEU A 387 4.75 -10.66 11.58
C LEU A 387 5.67 -10.79 10.37
N LYS A 388 6.99 -10.77 10.54
CA LYS A 388 7.95 -10.79 9.43
C LYS A 388 8.96 -11.91 9.57
N PHE A 389 9.25 -12.60 8.47
CA PHE A 389 10.21 -13.70 8.43
C PHE A 389 11.64 -13.21 8.31
N VAL A 390 12.59 -13.89 8.96
CA VAL A 390 14.00 -13.52 8.95
C VAL A 390 14.60 -13.63 7.55
N THR A 391 14.21 -14.62 6.75
CA THR A 391 14.65 -14.79 5.35
C THR A 391 14.45 -13.53 4.51
N TYR A 392 13.31 -12.84 4.67
CA TYR A 392 13.08 -11.51 4.09
C TYR A 392 13.91 -10.42 4.79
N LYS A 393 13.93 -10.41 6.13
CA LYS A 393 14.62 -9.37 6.91
C LYS A 393 16.12 -9.29 6.61
N ILE A 394 16.76 -10.42 6.30
CA ILE A 394 18.15 -10.48 5.86
C ILE A 394 18.36 -9.55 4.67
N ARG A 395 17.58 -9.74 3.60
CA ARG A 395 17.73 -9.00 2.35
C ARG A 395 17.42 -7.52 2.54
N THR A 396 16.30 -7.21 3.19
CA THR A 396 15.81 -5.84 3.28
C THR A 396 16.48 -5.02 4.39
N PHE A 397 16.64 -5.57 5.59
CA PHE A 397 17.11 -4.79 6.74
C PHE A 397 18.59 -5.00 7.03
N LEU A 398 19.14 -6.21 6.87
CA LEU A 398 20.56 -6.45 7.17
C LEU A 398 21.45 -6.12 5.97
N ILE A 399 21.05 -6.49 4.75
CA ILE A 399 21.79 -6.19 3.53
C ILE A 399 21.46 -4.77 3.05
N ARG A 400 20.28 -4.54 2.45
CA ARG A 400 19.97 -3.26 1.77
C ARG A 400 20.11 -2.05 2.68
N ASN A 401 19.42 -2.05 3.83
CA ASN A 401 19.45 -0.89 4.73
C ASN A 401 20.82 -0.71 5.42
N GLY A 402 21.59 -1.78 5.55
CA GLY A 402 22.91 -1.74 6.16
C GLY A 402 24.05 -1.32 5.21
N LEU A 403 23.80 -1.28 3.89
CA LEU A 403 24.78 -0.83 2.90
C LEU A 403 25.37 0.54 3.22
N SER A 404 24.52 1.51 3.63
CA SER A 404 25.03 2.85 3.97
C SER A 404 26.00 2.83 5.15
N THR A 405 25.74 2.02 6.17
CA THR A 405 26.65 1.90 7.33
C THR A 405 27.93 1.18 6.92
N LEU A 406 27.84 0.13 6.12
CA LEU A 406 29.00 -0.60 5.64
C LEU A 406 29.95 0.28 4.81
N PHE A 407 29.41 1.05 3.86
CA PHE A 407 30.22 1.84 2.94
C PHE A 407 30.70 3.18 3.53
N LYS A 408 29.97 3.78 4.48
CA LYS A 408 30.38 5.04 5.13
C LYS A 408 31.23 4.83 6.38
N ASP A 409 30.85 3.86 7.21
CA ASP A 409 31.39 3.71 8.57
C ASP A 409 32.25 2.44 8.71
N GLY A 410 32.25 1.57 7.71
CA GLY A 410 33.12 0.38 7.63
C GLY A 410 32.55 -0.89 8.28
N LEU A 411 33.37 -1.96 8.23
CA LEU A 411 32.98 -3.32 8.65
C LEU A 411 32.56 -3.41 10.12
N SER A 412 33.26 -2.72 11.03
CA SER A 412 32.97 -2.76 12.47
C SER A 412 31.62 -2.10 12.80
N ALA A 413 31.31 -0.97 12.16
CA ALA A 413 30.04 -0.28 12.31
C ALA A 413 28.90 -1.13 11.72
N TYR A 414 29.11 -1.77 10.57
CA TYR A 414 28.14 -2.68 9.97
C TYR A 414 27.83 -3.88 10.88
N ARG A 415 28.85 -4.47 11.50
CA ARG A 415 28.70 -5.53 12.50
C ARG A 415 27.86 -5.10 13.68
N THR A 416 28.18 -3.94 14.24
CA THR A 416 27.40 -3.35 15.34
C THR A 416 25.95 -3.11 14.94
N TYR A 417 25.72 -2.62 13.71
CA TYR A 417 24.40 -2.41 13.15
C TYR A 417 23.58 -3.70 13.06
N TYR A 418 24.09 -4.74 12.38
CA TYR A 418 23.30 -5.95 12.15
C TYR A 418 23.06 -6.74 13.44
N LEU A 419 24.00 -6.75 14.38
CA LEU A 419 23.84 -7.42 15.68
C LEU A 419 22.71 -6.76 16.48
N ARG A 420 22.70 -5.42 16.52
CA ARG A 420 21.63 -4.66 17.16
C ARG A 420 20.26 -4.92 16.51
N GLN A 421 20.19 -5.05 15.19
CA GLN A 421 18.93 -5.37 14.51
C GLN A 421 18.41 -6.74 14.94
N MET A 422 19.25 -7.77 14.96
CA MET A 422 18.86 -9.12 15.37
C MET A 422 18.44 -9.19 16.85
N GLU A 423 19.09 -8.42 17.72
CA GLU A 423 18.70 -8.28 19.13
C GLU A 423 17.30 -7.68 19.26
N ILE A 424 17.03 -6.58 18.55
CA ILE A 424 15.71 -5.92 18.53
C ILE A 424 14.60 -6.89 18.05
N TRP A 425 14.93 -7.80 17.14
CA TRP A 425 13.96 -8.78 16.62
C TRP A 425 13.76 -9.99 17.51
N GLY A 426 14.59 -10.18 18.55
CA GLY A 426 14.58 -11.38 19.37
C GLY A 426 15.05 -12.63 18.62
N THR A 427 15.92 -12.48 17.61
CA THR A 427 16.49 -13.63 16.87
C THR A 427 17.30 -14.52 17.81
N SER A 428 17.16 -15.84 17.67
CA SER A 428 17.79 -16.82 18.55
C SER A 428 19.32 -16.74 18.53
N ALA A 429 19.98 -17.02 19.66
CA ALA A 429 21.44 -16.89 19.78
C ALA A 429 22.21 -17.77 18.78
N SER A 430 21.69 -18.96 18.47
CA SER A 430 22.27 -19.82 17.42
C SER A 430 22.16 -19.15 16.06
N LYS A 431 20.97 -18.63 15.72
CA LYS A 431 20.72 -17.99 14.43
C LYS A 431 21.50 -16.70 14.27
N GLN A 432 21.69 -15.92 15.34
CA GLN A 432 22.54 -14.73 15.32
C GLN A 432 23.99 -15.06 14.94
N LYS A 433 24.56 -16.17 15.42
CA LYS A 433 25.92 -16.60 15.07
C LYS A 433 26.02 -16.98 13.59
N GLU A 434 25.05 -17.74 13.09
CA GLU A 434 24.98 -18.14 11.68
C GLU A 434 24.86 -16.91 10.75
N LEU A 435 23.94 -16.00 11.07
CA LEU A 435 23.74 -14.77 10.32
C LEU A 435 24.94 -13.84 10.37
N ALA A 436 25.57 -13.66 11.54
CA ALA A 436 26.77 -12.83 11.67
C ALA A 436 27.89 -13.33 10.75
N LYS A 437 28.13 -14.65 10.72
CA LYS A 437 29.12 -15.26 9.81
C LYS A 437 28.80 -14.95 8.34
N MET A 438 27.56 -15.18 7.91
CA MET A 438 27.13 -14.89 6.54
C MET A 438 27.27 -13.40 6.20
N LEU A 439 26.90 -12.50 7.11
CA LEU A 439 26.94 -11.06 6.89
C LEU A 439 28.37 -10.50 6.89
N ASP A 440 29.28 -11.09 7.66
CA ASP A 440 30.71 -10.77 7.59
C ASP A 440 31.27 -11.13 6.20
N GLU A 441 30.94 -12.32 5.69
CA GLU A 441 31.35 -12.75 4.34
C GLU A 441 30.72 -11.87 3.25
N TRP A 442 29.43 -11.51 3.41
CA TRP A 442 28.74 -10.55 2.52
C TRP A 442 29.46 -9.21 2.48
N ALA A 443 29.84 -8.67 3.65
CA ALA A 443 30.46 -7.37 3.74
C ALA A 443 31.82 -7.32 3.04
N VAL A 444 32.61 -8.39 3.14
CA VAL A 444 33.88 -8.53 2.41
C VAL A 444 33.62 -8.68 0.91
N TYR A 445 32.67 -9.52 0.52
CA TYR A 445 32.29 -9.74 -0.88
C TYR A 445 31.88 -8.42 -1.55
N ILE A 446 30.90 -7.70 -1.00
CA ILE A 446 30.35 -6.51 -1.66
C ILE A 446 31.34 -5.35 -1.74
N ARG A 447 32.23 -5.21 -0.75
CA ARG A 447 33.32 -4.23 -0.79
C ARG A 447 34.35 -4.56 -1.87
N ARG A 448 34.57 -5.84 -2.16
CA ARG A 448 35.45 -6.27 -3.25
C ARG A 448 34.79 -6.03 -4.62
N GLU A 449 33.53 -6.41 -4.78
CA GLU A 449 32.84 -6.30 -6.07
C GLU A 449 32.56 -4.84 -6.46
N CYS A 450 32.17 -3.98 -5.52
CA CYS A 450 31.78 -2.60 -5.83
C CYS A 450 32.85 -1.55 -5.47
N GLY A 451 33.97 -1.95 -4.88
CA GLY A 451 34.99 -1.04 -4.37
C GLY A 451 34.41 -0.05 -3.35
N ASP A 452 34.63 1.24 -3.58
CA ASP A 452 34.07 2.31 -2.75
C ASP A 452 32.68 2.79 -3.21
N ALA A 453 32.18 2.32 -4.36
CA ALA A 453 30.88 2.69 -4.85
C ALA A 453 29.79 1.86 -4.16
N GLN A 454 28.98 2.50 -3.31
CA GLN A 454 27.86 1.84 -2.67
C GLN A 454 26.79 1.42 -3.72
N PRO A 455 26.32 0.16 -3.73
CA PRO A 455 25.18 -0.25 -4.54
C PRO A 455 23.93 0.58 -4.23
N SER A 456 23.10 0.82 -5.25
CA SER A 456 21.81 1.48 -5.04
C SER A 456 20.88 0.58 -4.22
N SER A 457 20.22 1.17 -3.23
CA SER A 457 19.17 0.47 -2.47
C SER A 457 18.01 -0.02 -3.34
N SER A 458 17.80 0.55 -4.53
CA SER A 458 16.76 0.13 -5.46
C SER A 458 17.16 -1.06 -6.34
N THR A 459 18.43 -1.45 -6.38
CA THR A 459 18.94 -2.54 -7.25
C THR A 459 19.91 -3.49 -6.54
N TYR A 460 19.94 -3.45 -5.21
CA TYR A 460 20.88 -4.21 -4.40
C TYR A 460 20.78 -5.72 -4.59
N LEU A 461 19.64 -6.25 -5.06
CA LEU A 461 19.49 -7.70 -5.29
C LEU A 461 20.35 -8.18 -6.46
N THR A 462 20.83 -7.28 -7.32
CA THR A 462 21.78 -7.64 -8.39
C THR A 462 23.05 -8.23 -7.82
N GLU A 463 23.52 -7.70 -6.68
CA GLU A 463 24.71 -8.21 -5.99
C GLU A 463 24.35 -9.21 -4.90
N ALA A 464 23.22 -8.98 -4.20
CA ALA A 464 22.85 -9.79 -3.05
C ALA A 464 22.34 -11.19 -3.45
N GLU A 465 21.53 -11.34 -4.50
CA GLU A 465 20.99 -12.65 -4.88
C GLU A 465 22.07 -13.64 -5.34
N PRO A 466 23.05 -13.26 -6.21
CA PRO A 466 24.15 -14.16 -6.58
C PRO A 466 24.98 -14.59 -5.37
N PHE A 467 25.28 -13.67 -4.44
CA PHE A 467 25.98 -14.00 -3.21
C PHE A 467 25.18 -15.00 -2.36
N LEU A 468 23.90 -14.72 -2.12
CA LEU A 468 23.03 -15.58 -1.29
C LEU A 468 22.83 -16.95 -1.93
N GLU A 469 22.72 -17.03 -3.25
CA GLU A 469 22.64 -18.29 -3.99
C GLU A 469 23.91 -19.12 -3.83
N GLN A 470 25.08 -18.50 -4.01
CA GLN A 470 26.37 -19.18 -3.80
C GLN A 470 26.54 -19.61 -2.34
N TYR A 471 26.09 -18.80 -1.37
CA TYR A 471 26.15 -19.14 0.05
C TYR A 471 25.23 -20.33 0.38
N ALA A 472 24.01 -20.31 -0.14
CA ALA A 472 23.00 -21.37 0.04
C ALA A 472 23.47 -22.71 -0.54
N LYS A 473 24.15 -22.72 -1.69
CA LYS A 473 24.66 -23.95 -2.34
C LYS A 473 25.71 -24.70 -1.51
N ARG A 474 26.32 -24.07 -0.50
CA ARG A 474 27.40 -24.69 0.30
C ARG A 474 26.88 -25.74 1.29
N SER A 475 25.62 -25.64 1.74
CA SER A 475 25.02 -26.64 2.63
C SER A 475 23.49 -26.49 2.75
N PRO A 476 22.76 -27.55 3.11
CA PRO A 476 21.33 -27.45 3.42
C PRO A 476 21.03 -26.47 4.58
N ALA A 477 21.92 -26.36 5.56
CA ALA A 477 21.78 -25.41 6.67
C ALA A 477 21.87 -23.96 6.19
N ASN A 478 22.78 -23.67 5.25
CA ASN A 478 22.88 -22.33 4.65
C ASN A 478 21.65 -22.00 3.81
N LEU A 479 21.11 -22.97 3.07
CA LEU A 479 19.85 -22.80 2.34
C LEU A 479 18.68 -22.48 3.28
N ALA A 480 18.55 -23.21 4.40
CA ALA A 480 17.52 -22.94 5.41
C ALA A 480 17.69 -21.53 6.04
N LEU A 481 18.93 -21.11 6.28
CA LEU A 481 19.27 -19.81 6.85
C LEU A 481 18.81 -18.64 5.98
N VAL A 482 19.13 -18.67 4.69
CA VAL A 482 18.86 -17.54 3.78
C VAL A 482 17.54 -17.68 3.01
N GLY A 483 16.92 -18.85 3.05
CA GLY A 483 15.76 -19.21 2.23
C GLY A 483 16.12 -19.37 0.76
N ALA A 484 15.10 -19.46 -0.10
CA ALA A 484 15.31 -19.55 -1.54
C ALA A 484 16.09 -18.34 -2.09
N ALA A 485 17.18 -18.60 -2.79
CA ALA A 485 18.03 -17.60 -3.42
C ALA A 485 18.34 -18.03 -4.87
N GLY A 486 18.61 -17.07 -5.76
CA GLY A 486 18.99 -17.38 -7.14
C GLY A 486 17.84 -17.32 -8.16
N GLY A 487 16.89 -16.41 -7.97
CA GLY A 487 15.91 -16.08 -9.01
C GLY A 487 16.43 -14.97 -9.91
N LEU A 488 17.19 -15.30 -10.97
CA LEU A 488 17.52 -14.33 -12.01
C LEU A 488 16.26 -13.99 -12.81
N VAL A 489 15.45 -13.08 -12.27
CA VAL A 489 14.76 -12.11 -13.13
C VAL A 489 15.86 -11.26 -13.73
N GLN A 490 16.05 -11.36 -15.05
CA GLN A 490 17.23 -10.84 -15.74
C GLN A 490 17.50 -9.39 -15.35
N THR A 491 18.74 -9.13 -14.97
CA THR A 491 19.27 -7.83 -14.57
C THR A 491 19.09 -6.78 -15.68
N GLU A 492 18.95 -7.22 -16.92
CA GLU A 492 18.68 -6.42 -18.12
C GLU A 492 17.35 -5.64 -18.02
N ASP A 493 16.34 -6.20 -17.35
CA ASP A 493 15.05 -5.53 -17.06
C ASP A 493 15.20 -4.33 -16.10
N VAL A 494 16.30 -4.28 -15.34
CA VAL A 494 16.47 -3.35 -14.19
C VAL A 494 17.68 -2.41 -14.35
N LEU A 495 18.80 -2.89 -14.88
CA LEU A 495 19.99 -2.05 -15.16
C LEU A 495 19.68 -0.96 -16.20
N ALA A 496 18.73 -1.22 -17.09
CA ALA A 496 18.22 -0.23 -18.03
C ALA A 496 17.57 1.00 -17.35
N ILE A 497 17.09 0.89 -16.10
CA ILE A 497 16.40 1.99 -15.38
C ILE A 497 17.37 2.95 -14.68
N LEU A 498 18.63 2.56 -14.42
CA LEU A 498 19.53 3.31 -13.53
C LEU A 498 20.74 3.99 -14.18
N ASP A 499 21.18 3.60 -15.38
CA ASP A 499 22.37 4.22 -16.00
C ASP A 499 22.20 5.71 -16.34
N ALA A 500 20.97 6.23 -16.32
CA ALA A 500 20.69 7.67 -16.47
C ALA A 500 21.07 8.54 -15.24
N ARG A 501 21.65 7.95 -14.17
CA ARG A 501 22.14 8.70 -12.99
C ARG A 501 23.67 8.86 -12.92
N ARG A 502 24.43 8.35 -13.89
CA ARG A 502 25.90 8.50 -13.92
C ARG A 502 26.42 9.65 -14.79
N ASP A 503 25.59 10.23 -15.65
CA ASP A 503 25.95 11.38 -16.48
C ASP A 503 25.17 12.65 -16.09
N LYS A 504 25.39 13.14 -14.86
CA LYS A 504 25.24 14.56 -14.49
C LYS A 504 26.18 14.93 -13.35
#